data_AF-A0A7S4T495-F1
#
_entry.id   AF-A0A7S4T495-F1
#
_cell.length_a   1.000
_cell.length_b   1.000
_cell.length_c   1.000
_cell.angle_alpha   90.00
_cell.angle_beta   90.00
_cell.angle_gamma   90.00
#
_symmetry.space_group_name_H-M   'P 1'
#
loop_
_entity.id
_entity.type
_entity.pdbx_description
1 polymer ?
#
loop_
_entity_poly.entity_id
_entity_poly.type
_entity_poly.pdbx_seq_one_letter_code
_entity_poly.pdbx_strand_id
1 'polypeptide(L)'
;DREEYNIGWRPGRMIRCNRDFLREHSVPCPRAVASGFMCCVALDGSDPPEVRLLETSDPEGSVNVAYLMLALQVRLKSGLAPFFSLDTPRSDEPWQIKTFGPPWLKGTCMGEVLFQADYHLKELSMGEAEQPIIGMNSVWDFDWLQDEWRGREWFV
;
A
#
# COMPACT_ATOMS: atom_id res chain seq x y z
N ASP A 1 -22.93 0.63 7.09
CA ASP A 1 -22.37 0.48 5.73
C ASP A 1 -20.90 0.92 5.64
N ARG A 2 -20.55 2.16 5.24
CA ARG A 2 -19.12 2.52 5.02
C ARG A 2 -18.25 2.41 6.28
N GLU A 3 -18.71 2.95 7.40
CA GLU A 3 -17.95 2.88 8.66
C GLU A 3 -17.82 1.45 9.19
N GLU A 4 -18.88 0.66 9.06
CA GLU A 4 -18.95 -0.73 9.50
C GLU A 4 -17.93 -1.61 8.77
N TYR A 5 -17.73 -1.38 7.47
CA TYR A 5 -16.75 -2.11 6.66
C TYR A 5 -15.38 -1.43 6.55
N ASN A 6 -15.16 -0.35 7.33
CA ASN A 6 -13.97 0.50 7.28
C ASN A 6 -13.64 0.99 5.86
N ILE A 7 -14.66 1.33 5.08
CA ILE A 7 -14.53 1.87 3.74
C ILE A 7 -14.14 3.36 3.81
N GLY A 8 -13.07 3.72 3.12
CA GLY A 8 -12.58 5.09 2.98
C GLY A 8 -11.11 5.24 3.37
N TRP A 9 -10.40 6.15 2.69
CA TRP A 9 -8.99 6.41 2.94
C TRP A 9 -8.77 7.12 4.29
N ARG A 10 -8.46 6.33 5.33
CA ARG A 10 -8.14 6.76 6.69
C ARG A 10 -6.68 6.36 7.06
N PRO A 11 -5.65 7.08 6.57
CA PRO A 11 -4.24 6.74 6.78
C PRO A 11 -3.88 6.47 8.24
N GLY A 12 -4.36 7.30 9.17
CA GLY A 12 -4.08 7.14 10.60
C GLY A 12 -4.64 5.86 11.24
N ARG A 13 -5.58 5.17 10.59
CA ARG A 13 -6.11 3.87 11.05
C ARG A 13 -5.48 2.68 10.33
N MET A 14 -5.07 2.87 9.08
CA MET A 14 -4.60 1.78 8.21
C MET A 14 -3.09 1.63 8.20
N ILE A 15 -2.37 2.73 8.28
CA ILE A 15 -0.92 2.75 8.34
C ILE A 15 -0.55 2.77 9.81
N ARG A 16 -0.13 1.61 10.34
CA ARG A 16 0.44 1.55 11.68
C ARG A 16 1.59 2.55 11.77
N CYS A 17 1.67 3.27 12.89
CA CYS A 17 2.85 4.08 13.18
C CYS A 17 4.08 3.16 13.15
N ASN A 18 5.13 3.57 12.42
CA ASN A 18 6.38 2.81 12.32
C ASN A 18 6.89 2.38 13.70
N ARG A 19 6.75 3.25 14.72
CA ARG A 19 7.15 2.97 16.10
C ARG A 19 6.57 1.67 16.67
N ASP A 20 5.27 1.43 16.49
CA ASP A 20 4.62 0.24 17.08
C ASP A 20 5.08 -1.03 16.39
N PHE A 21 5.20 -0.97 15.06
CA PHE A 21 5.69 -2.09 14.27
C PHE A 21 7.16 -2.43 14.56
N LEU A 22 8.03 -1.42 14.63
CA LEU A 22 9.46 -1.58 14.95
C LEU A 22 9.64 -2.19 16.35
N ARG A 23 8.84 -1.74 17.34
CA ARG A 23 8.82 -2.29 18.70
C ARG A 23 8.41 -3.76 18.72
N GLU A 24 7.32 -4.11 18.02
CA GLU A 24 6.81 -5.49 17.92
C GLU A 24 7.84 -6.45 17.30
N HIS A 25 8.63 -5.97 16.34
CA HIS A 25 9.59 -6.78 15.59
C HIS A 25 11.03 -6.67 16.08
N SER A 26 11.27 -6.02 17.23
CA SER A 26 12.61 -5.78 17.80
C SER A 26 13.61 -5.18 16.81
N VAL A 27 13.14 -4.38 15.86
CA VAL A 27 14.01 -3.73 14.87
C VAL A 27 14.78 -2.61 15.59
N PRO A 28 16.13 -2.58 15.52
CA PRO A 28 16.92 -1.52 16.11
C PRO A 28 16.46 -0.17 15.56
N CYS A 29 15.87 0.62 16.44
CA CYS A 29 15.37 1.93 16.11
C CYS A 29 16.46 2.96 16.48
N PRO A 30 16.75 3.96 15.62
CA PRO A 30 17.54 5.11 16.04
C PRO A 30 16.96 5.67 17.35
N ARG A 31 17.83 6.03 18.30
CA ARG A 31 17.46 6.45 19.67
C ARG A 31 16.47 7.64 19.73
N ALA A 32 16.13 8.27 18.61
CA ALA A 32 15.33 9.48 18.55
C ALA A 32 14.01 9.37 17.73
N VAL A 33 13.40 8.17 17.62
CA VAL A 33 11.95 8.11 17.34
C VAL A 33 11.16 8.50 18.60
N ALA A 34 11.45 9.71 19.08
CA ALA A 34 10.52 10.51 19.86
C ALA A 34 9.22 10.64 19.05
N SER A 35 8.09 10.69 19.75
CA SER A 35 6.78 10.65 19.10
C SER A 35 6.64 11.77 18.06
N GLY A 36 6.68 11.42 16.77
CA GLY A 36 6.45 12.37 15.68
C GLY A 36 7.40 12.28 14.48
N PHE A 37 8.54 11.57 14.58
CA PHE A 37 9.48 11.48 13.46
C PHE A 37 9.09 10.43 12.41
N MET A 38 9.33 10.78 11.14
CA MET A 38 9.20 9.88 9.99
C MET A 38 10.47 9.03 9.85
N CYS A 39 10.36 7.89 9.17
CA CYS A 39 11.50 7.01 8.94
C CYS A 39 11.80 6.94 7.44
N CYS A 40 13.07 6.89 7.07
CA CYS A 40 13.53 6.57 5.72
C CYS A 40 14.47 5.37 5.74
N VAL A 41 14.73 4.81 4.56
CA VAL A 41 15.70 3.72 4.38
C VAL A 41 16.89 4.25 3.60
N ALA A 42 18.09 3.99 4.10
CA ALA A 42 19.35 4.35 3.45
C ALA A 42 20.24 3.12 3.29
N LEU A 43 21.05 3.11 2.24
CA LEU A 43 22.18 2.20 2.12
C LEU A 43 23.38 2.86 2.77
N ASP A 44 24.09 2.12 3.61
CA ASP A 44 25.39 2.58 4.06
C ASP A 44 26.46 2.38 2.98
N GLY A 45 27.62 3.04 3.17
CA GLY A 45 28.74 2.97 2.24
C GLY A 45 29.64 1.74 2.43
N SER A 46 29.18 0.70 3.12
CA SER A 46 29.96 -0.52 3.29
C SER A 46 29.91 -1.40 2.04
N ASP A 47 30.80 -2.40 1.96
CA ASP A 47 30.83 -3.37 0.87
C ASP A 47 30.80 -4.80 1.46
N PRO A 48 29.67 -5.53 1.36
CA PRO A 48 28.44 -5.16 0.67
C PRO A 48 27.62 -4.10 1.43
N PRO A 49 26.83 -3.26 0.73
CA PRO A 49 26.06 -2.20 1.38
C PRO A 49 24.99 -2.76 2.32
N GLU A 50 24.93 -2.23 3.53
CA GLU A 50 23.90 -2.58 4.51
C GLU A 50 22.74 -1.60 4.47
N VAL A 51 21.52 -2.12 4.61
CA VAL A 51 20.30 -1.32 4.69
C VAL A 51 20.10 -0.83 6.12
N ARG A 52 19.97 0.47 6.32
CA ARG A 52 19.71 1.11 7.61
C ARG A 52 18.41 1.89 7.61
N LEU A 53 17.71 1.87 8.74
CA LEU A 53 16.58 2.75 8.99
C LEU A 53 17.08 4.03 9.66
N LEU A 54 16.74 5.18 9.08
CA LEU A 54 17.12 6.50 9.59
C LEU A 54 15.86 7.34 9.86
N GLU A 55 16.03 8.39 10.65
CA GLU A 55 15.01 9.42 10.82
C GLU A 55 15.02 10.38 9.64
N THR A 56 13.84 10.87 9.27
CA THR A 56 13.71 11.93 8.27
C THR A 56 12.66 12.95 8.71
N SER A 57 12.86 14.20 8.31
CA SER A 57 11.84 15.26 8.35
C SER A 57 11.22 15.51 6.97
N ASP A 58 11.77 14.91 5.92
CA ASP A 58 11.27 15.00 4.56
C ASP A 58 10.12 13.99 4.35
N PRO A 59 8.90 14.46 4.05
CA PRO A 59 7.77 13.60 3.75
C PRO A 59 7.98 12.73 2.50
N GLU A 60 8.74 13.21 1.50
CA GLU A 60 8.95 12.47 0.25
C GLU A 60 9.88 11.26 0.46
N GLY A 61 10.91 11.42 1.30
CA GLY A 61 11.78 10.33 1.73
C GLY A 61 11.19 9.42 2.81
N SER A 62 10.00 9.70 3.33
CA SER A 62 9.36 8.92 4.39
C SER A 62 8.79 7.60 3.87
N VAL A 63 9.01 6.52 4.61
CA VAL A 63 8.48 5.19 4.29
C VAL A 63 7.66 4.62 5.44
N ASN A 64 6.61 3.89 5.07
CA ASN A 64 5.90 2.99 5.98
C ASN A 64 6.70 1.67 6.07
N VAL A 65 7.40 1.48 7.17
CA VAL A 65 8.29 0.32 7.39
C VAL A 65 7.50 -0.98 7.45
N ALA A 66 6.31 -0.96 8.06
CA ALA A 66 5.44 -2.13 8.14
C ALA A 66 5.01 -2.58 6.74
N TYR A 67 4.61 -1.64 5.90
CA TYR A 67 4.24 -1.91 4.52
C TYR A 67 5.43 -2.42 3.70
N LEU A 68 6.58 -1.76 3.80
CA LEU A 68 7.81 -2.16 3.09
C LEU A 68 8.23 -3.59 3.46
N MET A 69 8.25 -3.93 4.75
CA MET A 69 8.61 -5.27 5.21
C MET A 69 7.62 -6.33 4.72
N LEU A 70 6.30 -6.05 4.76
CA LEU A 70 5.31 -6.98 4.23
C LEU A 70 5.47 -7.19 2.72
N ALA A 71 5.71 -6.12 1.96
CA ALA A 71 5.93 -6.20 0.52
C ALA A 71 7.17 -7.06 0.18
N LEU A 72 8.28 -6.85 0.90
CA LEU A 72 9.48 -7.69 0.77
C LEU A 72 9.20 -9.15 1.14
N GLN A 73 8.43 -9.41 2.21
CA GLN A 73 8.05 -10.77 2.59
C GLN A 73 7.17 -11.46 1.55
N VAL A 74 6.20 -10.76 0.94
CA VAL A 74 5.41 -11.32 -0.17
C VAL A 74 6.35 -11.72 -1.30
N ARG A 75 7.27 -10.84 -1.68
CA ARG A 75 8.20 -11.10 -2.78
C ARG A 75 9.09 -12.31 -2.50
N LEU A 76 9.64 -12.40 -1.29
CA LEU A 76 10.52 -13.49 -0.87
C LEU A 76 9.78 -14.84 -0.73
N LYS A 77 8.57 -14.84 -0.16
CA LYS A 77 7.85 -16.08 0.19
C LYS A 77 6.96 -16.60 -0.94
N SER A 78 6.31 -15.71 -1.67
CA SER A 78 5.25 -16.08 -2.62
C SER A 78 5.72 -16.05 -4.08
N GLY A 79 6.80 -15.33 -4.39
CA GLY A 79 7.31 -15.18 -5.76
C GLY A 79 6.39 -14.42 -6.74
N LEU A 80 5.13 -14.22 -6.36
CA LEU A 80 4.08 -13.56 -7.14
C LEU A 80 3.73 -12.19 -6.54
N ALA A 81 3.11 -11.34 -7.35
CA ALA A 81 2.56 -10.08 -6.89
C ALA A 81 1.39 -10.33 -5.92
N PRO A 82 1.27 -9.51 -4.86
CA PRO A 82 0.13 -9.56 -3.97
C PRO A 82 -1.14 -9.12 -4.70
N PHE A 83 -2.29 -9.67 -4.32
CA PHE A 83 -3.59 -9.21 -4.84
C PHE A 83 -4.70 -9.26 -3.78
N PHE A 84 -5.76 -8.53 -4.07
CA PHE A 84 -7.02 -8.54 -3.34
C PHE A 84 -8.17 -8.80 -4.32
N SER A 85 -9.20 -9.51 -3.87
CA SER A 85 -10.43 -9.75 -4.62
C SER A 85 -11.64 -9.77 -3.68
N LEU A 86 -12.81 -9.43 -4.23
CA LEU A 86 -14.11 -9.68 -3.62
C LEU A 86 -14.74 -10.88 -4.33
N ASP A 87 -14.55 -12.07 -3.75
CA ASP A 87 -15.03 -13.30 -4.35
C ASP A 87 -16.48 -13.53 -3.94
N THR A 88 -17.30 -13.98 -4.89
CA THR A 88 -18.64 -14.48 -4.58
C THR A 88 -18.53 -15.99 -4.39
N PRO A 89 -18.61 -16.52 -3.16
CA PRO A 89 -18.42 -17.95 -2.89
C PRO A 89 -19.40 -18.85 -3.67
N ARG A 90 -20.60 -18.32 -3.97
CA ARG A 90 -21.56 -18.91 -4.91
C ARG A 90 -22.31 -17.81 -5.66
N SER A 91 -22.65 -18.06 -6.92
CA SER A 91 -23.29 -17.07 -7.79
C SER A 91 -24.67 -16.58 -7.32
N ASP A 92 -25.33 -17.32 -6.44
CA ASP A 92 -26.64 -17.02 -5.87
C ASP A 92 -26.56 -16.29 -4.51
N GLU A 93 -25.36 -16.13 -3.94
CA GLU A 93 -25.17 -15.46 -2.66
C GLU A 93 -24.98 -13.94 -2.88
N PRO A 94 -25.73 -13.07 -2.16
CA PRO A 94 -25.62 -11.63 -2.32
C PRO A 94 -24.38 -11.04 -1.63
N TRP A 95 -23.62 -11.83 -0.87
CA TRP A 95 -22.46 -11.37 -0.13
C TRP A 95 -21.14 -11.74 -0.82
N GLN A 96 -20.15 -10.88 -0.64
CA GLN A 96 -18.80 -11.09 -1.16
C GLN A 96 -17.81 -11.30 -0.02
N ILE A 97 -16.78 -12.09 -0.26
CA ILE A 97 -15.72 -12.41 0.68
C ILE A 97 -14.44 -11.70 0.26
N LYS A 98 -13.79 -11.02 1.21
CA LYS A 98 -12.46 -10.44 1.04
C LYS A 98 -11.41 -11.56 0.94
N THR A 99 -10.87 -11.76 -0.25
CA THR A 99 -9.80 -12.72 -0.54
C THR A 99 -8.49 -11.99 -0.79
N PHE A 100 -7.41 -12.53 -0.25
CA PHE A 100 -6.06 -11.99 -0.42
C PHE A 100 -5.11 -13.07 -0.93
N GLY A 101 -4.26 -12.69 -1.87
CA GLY A 101 -3.11 -13.47 -2.29
C GLY A 101 -1.83 -12.78 -1.86
N PRO A 102 -1.01 -13.35 -0.96
CA PRO A 102 -1.26 -14.57 -0.19
C PRO A 102 -2.27 -14.37 0.97
N PRO A 103 -2.91 -15.45 1.49
CA PRO A 103 -3.97 -15.35 2.50
C PRO A 103 -3.55 -14.67 3.82
N TRP A 104 -2.26 -14.74 4.17
CA TRP A 104 -1.72 -14.13 5.37
C TRP A 104 -1.66 -12.59 5.31
N LEU A 105 -1.94 -11.97 4.17
CA LEU A 105 -2.10 -10.52 4.08
C LEU A 105 -3.39 -10.02 4.74
N LYS A 106 -4.37 -10.89 4.98
CA LYS A 106 -5.63 -10.52 5.64
C LYS A 106 -5.35 -9.93 7.03
N GLY A 107 -5.88 -8.74 7.30
CA GLY A 107 -5.70 -8.03 8.57
C GLY A 107 -4.34 -7.35 8.74
N THR A 108 -3.49 -7.35 7.71
CA THR A 108 -2.23 -6.59 7.70
C THR A 108 -2.45 -5.21 7.07
N CYS A 109 -1.57 -4.23 7.34
CA CYS A 109 -1.68 -2.91 6.72
C CYS A 109 -1.56 -2.97 5.19
N MET A 110 -0.77 -3.89 4.65
CA MET A 110 -0.66 -4.10 3.20
C MET A 110 -1.95 -4.66 2.61
N GLY A 111 -2.58 -5.64 3.27
CA GLY A 111 -3.89 -6.16 2.85
C GLY A 111 -4.97 -5.07 2.84
N GLU A 112 -5.04 -4.26 3.91
CA GLU A 112 -6.01 -3.16 3.96
C GLU A 112 -5.76 -2.11 2.87
N VAL A 113 -4.50 -1.78 2.55
CA VAL A 113 -4.17 -0.90 1.43
C VAL A 113 -4.65 -1.49 0.10
N LEU A 114 -4.46 -2.79 -0.14
CA LEU A 114 -4.95 -3.44 -1.37
C LEU A 114 -6.48 -3.38 -1.49
N PHE A 115 -7.19 -3.64 -0.39
CA PHE A 115 -8.65 -3.54 -0.36
C PHE A 115 -9.13 -2.12 -0.66
N GLN A 116 -8.58 -1.11 0.02
CA GLN A 116 -9.00 0.27 -0.21
C GLN A 116 -8.63 0.75 -1.60
N ALA A 117 -7.46 0.39 -2.13
CA ALA A 117 -7.05 0.80 -3.48
C ALA A 117 -8.04 0.28 -4.53
N ASP A 118 -8.44 -0.99 -4.44
CA ASP A 118 -9.46 -1.58 -5.31
C ASP A 118 -10.84 -0.92 -5.12
N TYR A 119 -11.24 -0.64 -3.88
CA TYR A 119 -12.51 0.03 -3.61
C TYR A 119 -12.53 1.47 -4.17
N HIS A 120 -11.47 2.26 -3.91
CA HIS A 120 -11.33 3.61 -4.44
C HIS A 120 -11.32 3.59 -5.96
N LEU A 121 -10.57 2.68 -6.58
CA LEU A 121 -10.55 2.57 -8.04
C LEU A 121 -11.95 2.31 -8.62
N LYS A 122 -12.77 1.49 -7.95
CA LYS A 122 -14.17 1.28 -8.35
C LYS A 122 -15.01 2.55 -8.22
N GLU A 123 -14.88 3.29 -7.11
CA GLU A 123 -15.57 4.58 -6.96
C GLU A 123 -15.18 5.56 -8.07
N LEU A 124 -13.88 5.64 -8.38
CA LEU A 124 -13.38 6.48 -9.48
C LEU A 124 -13.96 6.07 -10.82
N SER A 125 -13.96 4.77 -11.14
CA SER A 125 -14.50 4.24 -12.40
C SER A 125 -16.02 4.39 -12.52
N MET A 126 -16.74 4.44 -11.40
CA MET A 126 -18.19 4.62 -11.35
C MET A 126 -18.61 6.10 -11.36
N GLY A 127 -17.65 7.04 -11.39
CA GLY A 127 -17.92 8.47 -11.48
C GLY A 127 -18.29 9.13 -10.14
N GLU A 128 -17.98 8.49 -9.00
CA GLU A 128 -18.22 9.05 -7.66
C GLU A 128 -17.27 10.22 -7.32
N ALA A 129 -16.22 10.44 -8.11
CA ALA A 129 -15.32 11.58 -8.00
C ALA A 129 -15.37 12.44 -9.26
N GLU A 130 -15.38 13.77 -9.07
CA GLU A 130 -15.27 14.73 -10.17
C GLU A 130 -13.90 14.61 -10.84
N GLN A 131 -13.91 14.43 -12.16
CA GLN A 131 -12.70 14.29 -12.98
C GLN A 131 -12.34 15.65 -13.61
N PRO A 132 -11.05 15.98 -13.76
CA PRO A 132 -9.88 15.15 -13.48
C PRO A 132 -9.44 15.20 -12.01
N ILE A 133 -8.92 14.08 -11.51
CA ILE A 133 -8.26 14.05 -10.20
C ILE A 133 -6.84 14.63 -10.36
N ILE A 134 -6.59 15.76 -9.70
CA ILE A 134 -5.27 16.42 -9.72
C ILE A 134 -4.18 15.42 -9.30
N GLY A 135 -3.20 15.19 -10.18
CA GLY A 135 -2.08 14.27 -9.95
C GLY A 135 -2.32 12.82 -10.42
N MET A 136 -3.52 12.50 -10.93
CA MET A 136 -3.77 11.25 -11.66
C MET A 136 -3.98 11.56 -13.14
N ASN A 137 -3.11 11.06 -14.00
CA ASN A 137 -3.27 11.18 -15.45
C ASN A 137 -4.34 10.18 -15.92
N SER A 138 -5.27 10.65 -16.77
CA SER A 138 -6.17 9.76 -17.48
C SER A 138 -5.39 8.98 -18.54
N VAL A 139 -5.73 7.71 -18.76
CA VAL A 139 -5.20 6.96 -19.92
C VAL A 139 -5.60 7.60 -21.26
N TRP A 140 -6.67 8.41 -21.25
CA TRP A 140 -7.11 9.17 -22.41
C TRP A 140 -6.31 10.47 -22.62
N ASP A 141 -5.60 10.94 -21.59
CA ASP A 141 -4.63 12.04 -21.70
C ASP A 141 -3.27 11.53 -22.21
N PHE A 142 -3.17 10.23 -22.50
CA PHE A 142 -1.97 9.63 -23.06
C PHE A 142 -1.77 10.10 -24.51
N ASP A 143 -0.69 10.85 -24.72
CA ASP A 143 -0.15 11.06 -26.05
C ASP A 143 0.77 9.88 -26.38
N TRP A 144 0.45 9.14 -27.45
CA TRP A 144 1.18 7.95 -27.92
C TRP A 144 2.66 8.22 -28.26
N LEU A 145 3.08 9.49 -28.19
CA LEU A 145 4.44 9.99 -28.37
C LEU A 145 5.28 10.01 -27.07
N GLN A 146 4.72 9.70 -25.90
CA GLN A 146 5.48 9.60 -24.66
C GLN A 146 6.12 8.22 -24.50
N ASP A 147 7.39 8.09 -24.90
CA ASP A 147 8.15 6.83 -24.97
C ASP A 147 8.35 6.07 -23.64
N GLU A 148 7.95 6.62 -22.48
CA GLU A 148 8.26 6.04 -21.16
C GLU A 148 7.05 5.81 -20.24
N TRP A 149 5.87 6.30 -20.58
CA TRP A 149 4.69 6.08 -19.72
C TRP A 149 3.93 4.83 -20.16
N ARG A 150 4.00 3.78 -19.34
CA ARG A 150 3.12 2.60 -19.46
C ARG A 150 2.01 2.74 -18.44
N GLY A 151 0.86 3.26 -18.86
CA GLY A 151 -0.37 3.07 -18.11
C GLY A 151 -0.55 1.58 -17.86
N ARG A 152 -0.75 1.17 -16.60
CA ARG A 152 -1.24 -0.19 -16.37
C ARG A 152 -2.64 -0.24 -16.97
N GLU A 153 -2.84 -1.10 -17.96
CA GLU A 153 -4.18 -1.46 -18.44
C GLU A 153 -4.93 -2.06 -17.26
N TRP A 154 -5.69 -1.23 -16.56
CA TRP A 154 -6.73 -1.70 -15.66
C TRP A 154 -7.99 -1.78 -16.51
N PHE A 155 -8.59 -2.97 -16.54
CA PHE A 155 -9.74 -3.38 -17.37
C PHE A 155 -9.40 -3.73 -18.82
N VAL A 156 -9.14 -5.03 -19.05
CA VAL A 156 -9.59 -5.77 -20.24
C VAL A 156 -10.52 -6.87 -19.77
#